data_AF-A0A2W6B5G5-F1
#
_entry.id   AF-A0A2W6B5G5-F1
#
_cell.length_a   1.000
_cell.length_b   1.000
_cell.length_c   1.000
_cell.angle_alpha   90.00
_cell.angle_beta   90.00
_cell.angle_gamma   90.00
#
_symmetry.space_group_name_H-M   'P 1'
#
loop_
_entity.id
_entity.type
_entity.pdbx_description
1 polymer ?
#
loop_
_entity_poly.entity_id
_entity_poly.type
_entity_poly.pdbx_seq_one_letter_code
_entity_poly.pdbx_strand_id
1 'polypeptide(L)' 'MKPSLLSEAVSIPFVREFIGDDGRLQPNETMHMAADAMLDELQRVAAALKTLRERELVPA' A
#
# COMPACT_ATOMS: atom_id res chain seq x y z
N MET A 1 -13.11 3.73 12.09
CA MET A 1 -12.42 4.33 10.92
C MET A 1 -12.74 3.46 9.71
N LYS A 2 -13.41 3.98 8.68
CA LYS A 2 -13.56 3.24 7.41
C LYS A 2 -12.22 3.30 6.68
N PRO A 3 -11.66 2.18 6.19
CA PRO A 3 -10.42 2.24 5.43
C PRO A 3 -10.64 3.14 4.20
N SER A 4 -9.73 4.08 3.97
CA SER A 4 -9.65 4.76 2.68
C SER A 4 -9.40 3.68 1.63
N LEU A 5 -10.30 3.55 0.67
CA LEU A 5 -10.07 2.67 -0.47
C LEU A 5 -8.93 3.30 -1.27
N LEU A 6 -7.75 2.72 -1.19
CA LEU A 6 -6.67 3.01 -2.13
C LEU A 6 -7.10 2.48 -3.49
N SER A 7 -6.85 3.27 -4.53
CA SER A 7 -7.18 2.86 -5.89
C SER A 7 -6.14 1.87 -6.42
N GLU A 8 -4.87 2.08 -6.03
CA GLU A 8 -3.74 1.24 -6.40
C GLU A 8 -3.58 0.10 -5.39
N ALA A 9 -3.51 -1.13 -5.90
CA ALA A 9 -3.34 -2.33 -5.09
C ALA A 9 -2.55 -3.39 -5.86
N VAL A 10 -1.76 -4.19 -5.13
CA VAL A 10 -1.03 -5.32 -5.70
C VAL A 10 -1.95 -6.54 -5.74
N SER A 11 -2.54 -6.81 -6.91
CA SER A 11 -3.30 -8.04 -7.13
C SER A 11 -2.35 -9.19 -7.44
N ILE A 12 -2.35 -10.23 -6.59
CA ILE A 12 -1.47 -11.39 -6.72
C ILE A 12 -2.31 -12.67 -6.92
N PRO A 13 -2.83 -12.91 -8.13
CA PRO A 13 -3.48 -14.17 -8.44
C PRO A 13 -2.47 -15.31 -8.33
N PHE A 14 -2.92 -16.48 -7.88
CA PHE A 14 -2.07 -17.68 -7.73
C PHE A 14 -0.81 -17.46 -6.88
N VAL A 15 -0.92 -16.65 -5.80
CA VAL A 15 0.19 -16.27 -4.90
C VAL A 15 1.17 -17.39 -4.52
N ARG A 16 0.69 -18.63 -4.40
CA ARG A 16 1.53 -19.80 -4.09
C ARG A 16 2.65 -20.05 -5.11
N GLU A 17 2.44 -19.75 -6.38
CA GLU A 17 3.45 -19.91 -7.44
C GLU A 17 4.64 -18.95 -7.27
N PHE A 18 4.43 -17.88 -6.51
CA PHE A 18 5.45 -16.88 -6.22
C PHE A 18 6.09 -17.09 -4.85
N ILE A 19 5.76 -18.15 -4.10
CA ILE A 19 6.42 -18.46 -2.84
C ILE A 19 7.55 -19.46 -3.11
N GLY A 20 8.79 -19.04 -2.87
CA GLY A 20 9.97 -19.89 -3.02
C GLY A 20 10.07 -20.96 -1.92
N ASP A 21 11.05 -21.85 -2.07
CA ASP A 21 11.29 -22.96 -1.14
C ASP A 21 11.63 -22.50 0.30
N ASP A 22 12.13 -21.27 0.44
CA ASP A 22 12.40 -20.60 1.71
C ASP A 22 11.16 -19.95 2.35
N GLY A 23 10.00 -20.11 1.72
CA GLY A 23 8.73 -19.52 2.15
C GLY A 23 8.62 -18.02 1.88
N ARG A 24 9.55 -17.42 1.10
CA ARG A 24 9.54 -15.99 0.78
C ARG A 24 8.89 -15.74 -0.57
N LEU A 25 8.22 -14.58 -0.68
CA LEU A 25 7.70 -14.11 -1.96
C LEU A 25 8.87 -13.80 -2.90
N GLN A 26 8.82 -14.37 -4.10
CA GLN A 26 9.67 -14.13 -5.27
C GLN A 26 8.85 -13.29 -6.27
N PRO A 27 8.83 -11.96 -6.11
CA PRO A 27 8.01 -11.09 -6.93
C PRO A 27 8.48 -11.07 -8.39
N ASN A 28 7.52 -10.93 -9.31
CA ASN A 28 7.81 -10.61 -10.70
C ASN A 28 7.80 -9.09 -10.93
N GLU A 29 8.15 -8.67 -12.15
CA GLU A 29 8.20 -7.24 -12.52
C GLU A 29 6.84 -6.54 -12.34
N THR A 30 5.74 -7.19 -12.68
CA THR A 30 4.39 -6.64 -12.51
C THR A 30 4.08 -6.35 -11.03
N MET A 31 4.49 -7.24 -10.12
CA MET A 31 4.33 -7.02 -8.68
C MET A 31 5.17 -5.84 -8.19
N HIS A 32 6.39 -5.69 -8.68
CA HIS A 32 7.23 -4.54 -8.36
C HIS A 32 6.57 -3.23 -8.79
N MET A 33 6.13 -3.13 -10.06
CA MET A 33 5.48 -1.94 -10.58
C MET A 33 4.19 -1.59 -9.82
N ALA A 34 3.35 -2.60 -9.52
CA ALA A 34 2.13 -2.39 -8.77
C ALA A 34 2.40 -1.98 -7.32
N ALA A 35 3.45 -2.53 -6.70
CA ALA A 35 3.85 -2.15 -5.35
C ALA A 35 4.35 -0.70 -5.31
N ASP A 36 5.16 -0.29 -6.28
CA ASP A 36 5.63 1.10 -6.40
C ASP A 36 4.44 2.06 -6.54
N ALA A 37 3.50 1.76 -7.45
CA ALA A 37 2.29 2.58 -7.64
C ALA A 37 1.44 2.70 -6.36
N MET A 38 1.24 1.59 -5.65
CA MET A 38 0.51 1.56 -4.37
C MET A 38 1.22 2.36 -3.28
N LEU A 39 2.54 2.24 -3.17
CA LEU A 39 3.33 2.97 -2.18
C LEU A 39 3.38 4.47 -2.49
N ASP A 40 3.43 4.85 -3.76
CA ASP A 40 3.34 6.24 -4.19
C ASP A 40 1.97 6.85 -3.88
N GLU A 41 0.87 6.12 -4.08
CA GLU A 41 -0.47 6.57 -3.67
C GLU A 41 -0.55 6.73 -2.16
N LEU A 42 -0.06 5.76 -1.40
CA LEU A 42 0.00 5.83 0.06
C LEU A 42 0.76 7.06 0.54
N GLN A 43 1.91 7.37 -0.06
CA GLN A 43 2.68 8.56 0.28
C GLN A 43 1.87 9.84 0.05
N ARG A 44 1.21 9.97 -1.12
CA ARG A 44 0.38 11.12 -1.45
C ARG A 44 -0.81 11.28 -0.50
N VAL A 45 -1.53 10.19 -0.25
CA VAL A 45 -2.70 10.19 0.65
C VAL A 45 -2.28 10.51 2.08
N ALA A 46 -1.19 9.89 2.57
CA ALA A 46 -0.67 10.17 3.91
C ALA A 46 -0.27 11.65 4.07
N ALA A 47 0.38 12.24 3.07
CA ALA A 47 0.73 13.65 3.08
C ALA A 47 -0.50 14.56 3.11
N ALA A 48 -1.52 14.26 2.30
CA ALA A 48 -2.77 15.03 2.28
C ALA A 48 -3.53 14.96 3.62
N LEU A 49 -3.59 13.77 4.23
CA LEU A 49 -4.31 13.55 5.49
C LEU A 49 -3.55 14.04 6.73
N LYS A 50 -2.24 14.32 6.62
CA LYS A 50 -1.40 14.74 7.74
C LYS A 50 -1.97 15.95 8.48
N THR A 51 -2.39 16.98 7.73
CA THR A 51 -2.92 18.23 8.31
C THR A 51 -4.23 18.02 9.08
N LEU A 52 -5.08 17.11 8.63
CA LEU A 52 -6.33 16.76 9.33
C LEU A 52 -6.03 16.07 10.66
N ARG A 53 -5.05 15.16 10.67
CA ARG A 53 -4.60 14.47 11.89
C ARG A 53 -3.96 15.43 12.89
N GLU A 54 -3.15 16.36 12.41
CA GLU A 54 -2.53 17.39 13.26
C GLU A 54 -3.58 18.33 13.87
N ARG A 55 -4.64 18.67 13.13
CA ARG A 55 -5.75 19.48 13.65
C ARG A 55 -6.60 18.74 14.69
N GLU A 56 -6.76 17.43 14.58
CA GLU A 56 -7.47 16.61 15.58
C GLU A 56 -6.66 16.47 16.89
N LEU A 57 -5.33 16.49 16.81
CA LEU A 57 -4.43 16.36 17.96
C LEU A 57 -4.22 17.65 18.76
N VAL A 58 -4.72 18.81 18.27
CA VAL A 58 -4.74 20.06 19.04
C VAL A 58 -6.09 20.17 19.77
N PRO A 59 -6.14 20.06 21.11
CA PRO A 59 -7.38 20.27 21.85
C PRO A 59 -7.84 21.73 21.70
N ALA A 60 -9.16 21.92 21.62
CA ALA A 60 -9.82 23.22 21.45
C ALA A 60 -9.47 24.23 22.54
#